data_AF-A0A1I0GBC2-F1
#
_entry.id   AF-A0A1I0GBC2-F1
#
_cell.length_a   1.000
_cell.length_b   1.000
_cell.length_c   1.000
_cell.angle_alpha   90.00
_cell.angle_beta   90.00
_cell.angle_gamma   90.00
#
_symmetry.space_group_name_H-M   'P 1'
#
loop_
_entity.id
_entity.type
_entity.pdbx_description
1 polymer ?
#
loop_
_entity_poly.entity_id
_entity_poly.type
_entity_poly.pdbx_seq_one_letter_code
_entity_poly.pdbx_strand_id
1 'polypeptide(L)'
;MIIDITAQGGFGGITAAAMKKTIDVDQQPRQMQQELCDAFEPRELQRLTRTPCPDCADRLTYRITVTEGQENPQVFTLREDQLPPEMLDLIDQM
;
A
#
# COMPACT_ATOMS: atom_id res chain seq x y z
N MET A 1 1.68 -11.11 9.67
CA MET A 1 0.78 -10.12 9.02
C MET A 1 0.84 -10.32 7.52
N ILE A 2 -0.29 -10.30 6.81
CA ILE A 2 -0.32 -10.40 5.34
C ILE A 2 -0.76 -9.07 4.75
N ILE A 3 -0.03 -8.58 3.75
CA ILE A 3 -0.28 -7.31 3.05
C ILE A 3 -0.51 -7.62 1.56
N ASP A 4 -1.70 -7.34 1.06
CA ASP A 4 -2.01 -7.38 -0.38
C ASP A 4 -2.07 -5.97 -0.94
N ILE A 5 -1.24 -5.68 -1.93
CA ILE A 5 -1.15 -4.38 -2.59
C ILE A 5 -1.56 -4.55 -4.03
N THR A 6 -2.60 -3.81 -4.44
CA THR A 6 -3.04 -3.73 -5.84
C THR A 6 -2.95 -2.31 -6.34
N ALA A 7 -2.13 -2.01 -7.33
CA ALA A 7 -2.11 -0.69 -7.98
C ALA A 7 -3.07 -0.68 -9.19
N GLN A 8 -3.84 0.39 -9.28
CA GLN A 8 -4.80 0.66 -10.35
C GLN A 8 -4.64 2.12 -10.80
N GLY A 9 -4.41 2.32 -12.09
CA GLY A 9 -4.16 3.64 -12.69
C GLY A 9 -3.19 3.53 -13.85
N GLY A 10 -3.21 4.49 -14.77
CA GLY A 10 -2.37 4.45 -15.97
C GLY A 10 -2.52 5.71 -16.82
N PHE A 11 -1.40 6.24 -17.30
CA PHE A 11 -1.38 7.35 -18.24
C PHE A 11 -1.92 6.88 -19.61
N GLY A 12 -2.87 7.63 -20.17
CA GLY A 12 -3.16 7.60 -21.62
C GLY A 12 -3.81 6.32 -22.17
N GLY A 13 -4.63 5.60 -21.41
CA GLY A 13 -5.37 4.44 -21.93
C GLY A 13 -4.56 3.14 -22.03
N ILE A 14 -3.32 3.15 -21.55
CA ILE A 14 -2.56 1.94 -21.27
C ILE A 14 -2.76 1.66 -19.79
N THR A 15 -3.52 0.61 -19.46
CA THR A 15 -3.53 0.05 -18.10
C THR A 15 -2.07 -0.21 -17.74
N ALA A 16 -1.47 0.61 -16.86
CA ALA A 16 -0.23 0.21 -16.23
C ALA A 16 -0.53 -1.16 -15.64
N ALA A 17 0.27 -2.17 -16.00
CA ALA A 17 0.05 -3.55 -15.62
C ALA A 17 -0.45 -3.59 -14.18
N ALA A 18 -1.65 -4.13 -13.95
CA ALA A 18 -2.29 -4.10 -12.64
C ALA A 18 -1.34 -4.78 -11.64
N MET A 19 -0.56 -3.96 -10.93
CA MET A 19 0.45 -4.43 -10.00
C MET A 19 -0.32 -5.12 -8.90
N LYS A 20 -0.06 -6.40 -8.68
CA LYS A 20 -0.62 -7.15 -7.57
C LYS A 20 0.53 -7.84 -6.84
N LYS A 21 0.78 -7.43 -5.61
CA LYS A 21 1.77 -8.03 -4.71
C LYS A 21 1.07 -8.52 -3.46
N THR A 22 1.45 -9.70 -2.99
CA THR A 22 1.00 -10.27 -1.71
C THR A 22 2.25 -10.57 -0.90
N ILE A 23 2.34 -9.99 0.28
CA ILE A 23 3.52 -10.06 1.14
C ILE A 23 3.11 -10.66 2.47
N ASP A 24 3.71 -11.80 2.79
CA ASP A 24 3.69 -12.33 4.14
C ASP A 24 4.87 -11.72 4.90
N VAL A 25 4.57 -10.80 5.83
CA VAL A 25 5.57 -10.08 6.62
C VAL A 25 6.40 -11.06 7.44
N ASP A 26 5.81 -12.15 7.95
CA ASP A 26 6.53 -13.12 8.78
C ASP A 26 7.59 -13.90 7.99
N GLN A 27 7.52 -13.90 6.66
CA GLN A 27 8.50 -14.51 5.76
C GLN A 27 9.63 -13.56 5.33
N GLN A 28 9.57 -12.28 5.69
CA GLN A 28 10.56 -11.28 5.29
C GLN A 28 11.79 -11.25 6.22
N PRO A 29 12.94 -10.71 5.78
CA PRO A 29 14.08 -10.49 6.66
C PRO A 29 13.71 -9.62 7.86
N ARG A 30 14.23 -9.93 9.06
CA ARG A 30 13.86 -9.24 10.33
C ARG A 30 13.91 -7.71 10.27
N GLN A 31 14.85 -7.15 9.51
CA GLN A 31 14.97 -5.71 9.32
C GLN A 31 13.75 -5.12 8.58
N MET A 32 13.34 -5.78 7.50
CA MET A 32 12.20 -5.41 6.67
C MET A 32 10.85 -5.70 7.34
N GLN A 33 10.79 -6.67 8.27
CA GLN A 33 9.58 -6.95 9.04
C GLN A 33 9.10 -5.73 9.83
N GLN A 34 10.02 -5.04 10.50
CA GLN A 34 9.71 -3.85 11.29
C GLN A 34 9.24 -2.72 10.38
N GLU A 35 9.97 -2.46 9.29
CA GLU A 35 9.62 -1.43 8.31
C GLU A 35 8.23 -1.67 7.69
N LEU A 36 7.90 -2.92 7.37
CA LEU A 36 6.57 -3.29 6.85
C LEU A 36 5.47 -3.15 7.89
N CYS A 37 5.72 -3.57 9.14
CA CYS A 37 4.73 -3.41 10.21
C CYS A 37 4.44 -1.93 10.49
N ASP A 38 5.47 -1.09 10.55
CA ASP A 38 5.33 0.34 10.84
C ASP A 38 4.66 1.08 9.66
N ALA A 39 5.07 0.78 8.42
CA ALA A 39 4.53 1.41 7.22
C ALA A 39 3.07 1.01 6.93
N PHE A 40 2.73 -0.27 7.12
CA PHE A 40 1.42 -0.82 6.78
C PHE A 40 0.54 -1.05 8.01
N GLU A 41 0.83 -0.38 9.13
CA GLU A 41 -0.05 -0.40 10.30
C GLU A 41 -1.44 0.14 9.91
N PRO A 42 -2.54 -0.57 10.22
CA PRO A 42 -3.89 -0.15 9.85
C PRO A 42 -4.26 1.27 10.31
N ARG A 43 -3.72 1.73 11.44
CA ARG A 43 -3.94 3.08 11.97
C ARG A 43 -3.30 4.15 11.09
N GLU A 44 -2.06 3.94 10.65
CA GLU A 44 -1.38 4.86 9.74
C GLU A 44 -2.05 4.87 8.37
N LEU A 45 -2.40 3.71 7.81
CA LEU A 45 -3.15 3.64 6.55
C LEU A 45 -4.48 4.40 6.65
N GLN A 46 -5.22 4.24 7.75
CA GLN A 46 -6.45 5.00 7.99
C GLN A 46 -6.20 6.51 8.07
N ARG A 47 -5.09 6.95 8.68
CA ARG A 47 -4.70 8.36 8.72
C ARG A 47 -4.42 8.91 7.33
N LEU A 48 -3.68 8.17 6.50
CA LEU A 48 -3.36 8.57 5.14
C LEU A 48 -4.63 8.69 4.26
N THR A 49 -5.61 7.79 4.41
CA THR A 49 -6.88 7.89 3.65
C THR A 49 -7.66 9.17 3.92
N ARG A 50 -7.47 9.78 5.10
CA ARG A 50 -8.11 11.03 5.50
C ARG A 50 -7.34 12.26 5.08
N THR A 51 -6.11 12.10 4.58
CA THR A 51 -5.27 13.23 4.17
C THR A 51 -5.82 13.80 2.88
N PRO A 52 -6.30 15.06 2.88
CA PRO A 52 -6.81 15.68 1.67
C PRO A 52 -5.68 15.88 0.68
N CYS A 53 -5.90 15.45 -0.55
CA CYS A 53 -4.94 15.59 -1.62
C CYS A 53 -5.57 16.49 -2.71
N PRO A 54 -5.29 17.81 -2.66
CA PRO A 54 -5.97 18.79 -3.51
C PRO A 54 -5.47 18.81 -4.96
N ASP A 55 -4.30 18.22 -5.25
CA ASP A 55 -3.65 18.25 -6.57
C ASP A 55 -3.24 16.85 -7.07
N CYS A 56 -3.84 15.76 -6.55
CA CYS A 56 -3.58 14.44 -7.13
C CYS A 56 -4.25 14.37 -8.49
N ALA A 57 -3.48 14.65 -9.54
CA ALA A 57 -3.80 14.19 -10.87
C ALA A 57 -4.08 12.69 -10.78
N ASP A 58 -5.22 12.22 -11.31
CA ASP A 58 -5.71 10.84 -11.25
C ASP A 58 -4.78 9.84 -11.98
N ARG A 59 -3.58 9.63 -11.45
CA ARG A 59 -2.51 8.88 -12.11
C ARG A 59 -2.42 7.46 -11.57
N LEU A 60 -2.38 7.29 -10.26
CA LEU A 60 -2.23 5.97 -9.64
C LEU A 60 -2.90 5.86 -8.26
N THR A 61 -3.61 4.76 -8.05
CA THR A 61 -4.28 4.40 -6.79
C THR A 61 -3.82 3.03 -6.33
N TYR A 62 -3.48 2.90 -5.06
CA TYR A 62 -3.13 1.67 -4.38
C TYR A 62 -4.30 1.20 -3.52
N ARG A 63 -4.71 -0.05 -3.70
CA ARG A 63 -5.61 -0.77 -2.80
C ARG A 63 -4.77 -1.71 -1.96
N ILE A 64 -4.62 -1.37 -0.68
CA ILE A 64 -3.85 -2.09 0.32
C ILE A 64 -4.82 -2.86 1.21
N THR A 65 -4.69 -4.17 1.28
CA THR A 65 -5.45 -5.01 2.21
C THR A 65 -4.49 -5.57 3.24
N VAL A 66 -4.77 -5.33 4.51
CA VAL A 66 -3.97 -5.83 5.63
C VAL A 66 -4.77 -6.88 6.39
N THR A 67 -4.18 -8.05 6.61
CA THR A 67 -4.75 -9.13 7.39
C THR A 67 -3.82 -9.47 8.57
N GLU A 68 -4.29 -9.24 9.79
CA GLU A 68 -3.56 -9.55 11.02
C GLU A 68 -4.16 -10.80 11.70
N GLY A 69 -3.40 -11.90 11.71
CA GLY A 69 -3.82 -13.13 12.38
C GLY A 69 -5.16 -13.69 11.87
N GLN A 70 -6.14 -13.82 12.77
CA GLN A 70 -7.51 -14.27 12.45
C GLN A 70 -8.52 -13.11 12.31
N GLU A 71 -8.06 -11.87 12.30
CA GLU A 71 -8.93 -10.70 12.17
C GLU A 71 -9.46 -10.54 10.74
N ASN A 72 -10.55 -9.77 10.61
CA ASN A 72 -11.11 -9.48 9.30
C ASN A 72 -10.14 -8.61 8.49
N PRO A 73 -9.93 -8.92 7.19
CA PRO A 73 -9.07 -8.11 6.34
C PRO A 73 -9.54 -6.65 6.30
N GLN A 74 -8.62 -5.71 6.54
CA GLN A 74 -8.88 -4.28 6.45
C GLN A 74 -8.40 -3.76 5.10
N VAL A 75 -9.30 -3.13 4.34
CA VAL A 75 -9.01 -2.62 2.99
C VAL A 75 -8.91 -1.10 3.03
N PHE A 76 -7.80 -0.58 2.51
CA PHE A 76 -7.50 0.84 2.39
C PHE A 76 -7.23 1.17 0.93
N THR A 77 -7.85 2.26 0.45
CA THR A 77 -7.61 2.77 -0.90
C THR A 77 -6.93 4.12 -0.78
N LEU A 78 -5.70 4.21 -1.26
CA LEU A 78 -4.81 5.36 -1.14
C LEU A 78 -4.32 5.77 -2.52
N ARG A 79 -4.15 7.06 -2.77
CA ARG A 79 -3.49 7.55 -3.97
C ARG A 79 -1.97 7.54 -3.78
N GLU A 80 -1.23 7.48 -4.88
CA GLU A 80 0.25 7.55 -4.83
C GLU A 80 0.74 8.78 -4.05
N ASP A 81 0.16 9.96 -4.30
CA ASP A 81 0.51 11.20 -3.60
C ASP A 81 0.13 11.22 -2.10
N GLN A 82 -0.67 10.26 -1.63
CA GLN A 82 -1.00 10.11 -0.22
C GLN A 82 -0.02 9.17 0.51
N LEU A 83 0.78 8.40 -0.23
CA LEU A 83 1.76 7.49 0.35
C LEU A 83 3.08 8.25 0.59
N PRO A 84 3.67 8.12 1.79
CA PRO A 84 5.03 8.58 2.04
C PRO A 84 6.04 7.93 1.07
N PRO A 85 7.12 8.64 0.68
CA PRO A 85 8.13 8.11 -0.23
C PRO A 85 8.76 6.82 0.29
N GLU A 86 8.97 6.67 1.59
CA GLU A 86 9.48 5.45 2.21
C GLU A 86 8.56 4.24 1.97
N MET A 87 7.24 4.44 1.90
CA MET A 87 6.30 3.36 1.59
C MET A 87 6.34 2.98 0.11
N LEU A 88 6.51 3.97 -0.78
CA LEU A 88 6.66 3.72 -2.21
C LEU A 88 7.95 2.93 -2.49
N ASP A 89 9.04 3.31 -1.84
CA ASP A 89 10.31 2.58 -1.91
C ASP A 89 10.17 1.13 -1.43
N LEU A 90 9.41 0.87 -0.35
CA LEU A 90 9.11 -0.49 0.11
C LEU A 90 8.29 -1.25 -0.94
N ILE A 91 7.26 -0.62 -1.52
CA ILE A 91 6.42 -1.21 -2.58
C ILE A 91 7.24 -1.59 -3.80
N ASP A 92 8.24 -0.79 -4.17
CA ASP A 92 9.13 -1.05 -5.31
C ASP A 92 10.20 -2.12 -5.02
N GLN A 93 10.69 -2.21 -3.78
CA GLN A 93 11.72 -3.17 -3.38
C GLN A 93 11.22 -4.62 -3.24
N MET A 94 9.92 -4.82 -2.99
CA MET A 94 9.28 -6.14 -2.86
C MET A 94 9.11 -6.86 -4.20
#